data_AF-A0A1Y1MJR6-F1
#
_entry.id   AF-A0A1Y1MJR6-F1
#
_cell.length_a   1.000
_cell.length_b   1.000
_cell.length_c   1.000
_cell.angle_alpha   90.00
_cell.angle_beta   90.00
_cell.angle_gamma   90.00
#
_symmetry.space_group_name_H-M   'P 1'
#
loop_
_entity.id
_entity.type
_entity.pdbx_description
1 polymer ?
#
loop_
_entity_poly.entity_id
_entity_poly.type
_entity_poly.pdbx_seq_one_letter_code
_entity_poly.pdbx_strand_id
1 'polypeptide(L)'
;MVCAMVLFLAVAIAILIVTKLLKPKKLWRQGCVTIKTFSNDLRIAWNLLRIKILLSKRRFDNLAVYTQFSKIARKYPQKTAFIYENETWTFSDVLKLSDKVANYFSAQGYQKGDCVSLMLENCPDYPCIWLGISKLGVTTALINTNLVRHSLAQCIRVK
;
A
#
# COMPACT_ATOMS: atom_id res chain seq x y z
N MET A 1 -4.97 -29.33 39.18
CA MET A 1 -4.64 -28.14 38.36
C MET A 1 -5.84 -27.57 37.59
N VAL A 2 -6.63 -28.37 36.87
CA VAL A 2 -7.79 -27.88 36.08
C VAL A 2 -8.86 -27.16 36.93
N CYS A 3 -9.17 -27.69 38.13
CA CYS A 3 -10.22 -27.12 38.99
C CYS A 3 -9.86 -25.71 39.54
N ALA A 4 -8.59 -25.49 39.89
CA ALA A 4 -8.12 -24.17 40.34
C ALA A 4 -8.20 -23.13 39.21
N MET A 5 -7.84 -23.53 37.98
CA MET A 5 -7.86 -22.63 36.82
C MET A 5 -9.27 -22.18 36.43
N VAL A 6 -10.25 -23.09 36.52
CA VAL A 6 -11.68 -22.77 36.29
C VAL A 6 -12.20 -21.81 37.36
N LEU A 7 -11.82 -22.01 38.63
CA LEU A 7 -12.21 -21.12 39.72
C LEU A 7 -11.64 -19.70 39.54
N PHE A 8 -10.37 -19.59 39.13
CA PHE A 8 -9.74 -18.29 38.86
C PHE A 8 -10.40 -17.54 37.69
N LEU A 9 -10.76 -18.25 36.60
CA LEU A 9 -11.46 -17.64 35.48
C LEU A 9 -12.86 -17.14 35.87
N ALA A 10 -13.60 -17.94 36.64
CA ALA A 10 -14.92 -17.59 37.13
C ALA A 10 -14.89 -16.35 38.04
N VAL A 11 -13.90 -16.28 38.95
CA VAL A 11 -13.71 -15.12 39.83
C VAL A 11 -13.30 -13.87 39.05
N ALA A 12 -12.39 -13.98 38.07
CA ALA A 12 -11.98 -12.85 37.23
C ALA A 12 -13.15 -12.28 36.40
N ILE A 13 -13.99 -13.16 35.84
CA ILE A 13 -15.21 -12.76 35.09
C ILE A 13 -16.21 -12.08 36.04
N ALA A 14 -16.42 -12.63 37.24
CA ALA A 14 -17.29 -12.03 38.24
C ALA A 14 -16.82 -10.62 38.66
N ILE A 15 -15.52 -10.43 38.90
CA ILE A 15 -14.94 -9.12 39.24
C ILE A 15 -15.11 -8.13 38.08
N LEU A 16 -14.93 -8.56 36.82
CA LEU A 16 -15.15 -7.71 35.64
C LEU A 16 -16.62 -7.30 35.46
N ILE A 17 -17.56 -8.20 35.76
CA ILE A 17 -19.00 -7.93 35.73
C ILE A 17 -19.37 -6.94 36.84
N VAL A 18 -18.90 -7.17 38.07
CA VAL A 18 -19.17 -6.32 39.25
C VAL A 18 -18.56 -4.93 39.09
N THR A 19 -17.31 -4.82 38.62
CA THR A 19 -16.66 -3.51 38.38
C THR A 19 -17.33 -2.71 37.27
N LYS A 20 -17.91 -3.39 36.28
CA LYS A 20 -18.78 -2.78 35.27
C LYS A 20 -20.09 -2.30 35.89
N LEU A 21 -20.82 -3.15 36.63
CA LEU A 21 -22.08 -2.83 37.31
C LEU A 21 -21.97 -1.64 38.28
N LEU A 22 -20.86 -1.52 39.01
CA LEU A 22 -20.63 -0.45 40.00
C LEU A 22 -20.41 0.94 39.39
N LYS A 23 -20.14 1.06 38.08
CA LYS A 23 -19.93 2.35 37.41
C LYS A 23 -20.88 2.50 36.20
N PRO A 24 -22.21 2.53 36.43
CA PRO A 24 -23.21 2.48 35.37
C PRO A 24 -23.12 3.68 34.42
N LYS A 25 -22.80 4.88 34.91
CA LYS A 25 -22.56 6.07 34.06
C LYS A 25 -21.32 5.94 33.16
N LYS A 26 -20.26 5.26 33.63
CA LYS A 26 -19.03 5.02 32.84
C LYS A 26 -19.27 3.93 31.79
N LEU A 27 -19.98 2.86 32.17
CA LEU A 27 -20.48 1.81 31.27
C LEU A 27 -21.38 2.37 30.17
N TRP A 28 -22.34 3.22 30.51
CA TRP A 28 -23.23 3.87 29.54
C TRP A 28 -22.44 4.71 28.55
N ARG A 29 -21.50 5.53 29.05
CA ARG A 29 -20.64 6.36 28.20
C ARG A 29 -19.73 5.51 27.30
N GLN A 30 -19.16 4.42 27.81
CA GLN A 30 -18.36 3.47 27.03
C GLN A 30 -19.19 2.69 26.00
N GLY A 31 -20.41 2.29 26.36
CA GLY A 31 -21.36 1.62 25.46
C GLY A 31 -21.77 2.53 24.31
N CYS A 32 -22.15 3.77 24.60
CA CYS A 32 -22.48 4.77 23.57
C CYS A 32 -21.30 5.05 22.63
N VAL A 33 -20.07 5.15 23.15
CA VAL A 33 -18.86 5.33 22.33
C VAL A 33 -18.59 4.09 21.47
N THR A 34 -18.74 2.88 22.03
CA THR A 34 -18.53 1.63 21.30
C THR A 34 -19.55 1.45 20.19
N ILE A 35 -20.84 1.69 20.45
CA ILE A 35 -21.91 1.63 19.45
C ILE A 35 -21.68 2.67 18.34
N LYS A 36 -21.26 3.89 18.69
CA LYS A 36 -20.96 4.93 17.71
C LYS A 36 -19.74 4.60 16.84
N THR A 37 -18.74 3.91 17.39
CA THR A 37 -17.51 3.52 16.69
C THR A 37 -17.73 2.25 15.86
N PHE A 38 -18.57 1.33 16.33
CA PHE A 38 -18.86 0.04 15.68
C PHE A 38 -19.36 0.19 14.23
N SER A 39 -20.18 1.20 13.95
CA SER A 39 -20.63 1.47 12.57
C SER A 39 -19.47 1.86 11.64
N ASN A 40 -18.51 2.64 12.13
CA ASN A 40 -17.32 2.99 11.38
C ASN A 40 -16.39 1.78 11.22
N ASP A 41 -16.23 0.97 12.26
CA ASP A 41 -15.41 -0.24 12.22
C ASP A 41 -15.97 -1.26 11.23
N LEU A 42 -17.29 -1.47 11.20
CA LEU A 42 -17.96 -2.31 10.19
C LEU A 42 -17.76 -1.76 8.77
N ARG A 43 -17.83 -0.43 8.60
CA ARG A 43 -17.59 0.21 7.31
C ARG A 43 -16.14 0.01 6.84
N ILE A 44 -15.17 0.17 7.74
CA ILE A 44 -13.75 -0.07 7.47
C ILE A 44 -13.54 -1.54 7.13
N ALA A 45 -14.06 -2.47 7.94
CA ALA A 45 -13.94 -3.90 7.70
C ALA A 45 -14.56 -4.31 6.36
N TRP A 46 -15.73 -3.78 6.02
CA TRP A 46 -16.38 -4.00 4.73
C TRP A 46 -15.53 -3.48 3.56
N ASN A 47 -14.99 -2.27 3.68
CA ASN A 47 -14.12 -1.69 2.65
C ASN A 47 -12.83 -2.51 2.48
N LEU A 48 -12.21 -2.95 3.58
CA LEU A 48 -11.02 -3.80 3.55
C LEU A 48 -11.32 -5.16 2.91
N LEU A 49 -12.44 -5.80 3.28
CA LEU A 49 -12.87 -7.06 2.68
C LEU A 49 -13.11 -6.90 1.17
N ARG A 50 -13.82 -5.85 0.78
CA ARG A 50 -14.08 -5.52 -0.62
C ARG A 50 -12.78 -5.30 -1.41
N ILE A 51 -11.85 -4.51 -0.87
CA ILE A 51 -10.53 -4.28 -1.48
C ILE A 51 -9.77 -5.60 -1.60
N LYS A 52 -9.76 -6.44 -0.55
CA LYS A 52 -9.07 -7.74 -0.55
C LYS A 52 -9.63 -8.68 -1.61
N ILE A 53 -10.96 -8.74 -1.78
CA ILE A 53 -11.62 -9.54 -2.83
C ILE A 53 -11.27 -9.01 -4.23
N LEU A 54 -11.33 -7.68 -4.44
CA LEU A 54 -11.00 -7.04 -5.71
C LEU A 54 -9.53 -7.25 -6.10
N LEU A 55 -8.61 -7.08 -5.14
CA LEU A 55 -7.19 -7.30 -5.35
C LEU A 55 -6.87 -8.78 -5.57
N SER A 56 -7.52 -9.71 -4.87
CA SER A 56 -7.34 -11.15 -5.09
C SER A 56 -7.70 -11.56 -6.52
N LYS A 57 -8.83 -11.05 -7.05
CA LYS A 57 -9.22 -11.29 -8.44
C LYS A 57 -8.21 -10.74 -9.45
N ARG A 58 -7.65 -9.54 -9.21
CA ARG A 58 -6.64 -8.93 -10.10
C ARG A 58 -5.23 -9.49 -9.93
N ARG A 59 -4.91 -10.06 -8.76
CA ARG A 59 -3.61 -10.69 -8.47
C ARG A 59 -3.36 -11.90 -9.36
N PHE A 60 -4.43 -12.59 -9.77
CA PHE A 60 -4.33 -13.73 -10.69
C PHE A 60 -3.99 -13.34 -12.13
N ASP A 61 -4.20 -12.09 -12.52
CA ASP A 61 -3.99 -11.68 -13.91
C ASP A 61 -2.51 -11.43 -14.24
N ASN A 62 -1.57 -11.46 -13.28
CA ASN A 62 -0.13 -11.16 -13.48
C ASN A 62 0.12 -9.91 -14.35
N LEU A 63 -0.82 -8.96 -14.37
CA LEU A 63 -0.74 -7.79 -15.22
C LEU A 63 0.19 -6.77 -14.56
N ALA A 64 1.26 -6.40 -15.27
CA ALA A 64 2.15 -5.33 -14.85
C ALA A 64 1.35 -4.05 -14.57
N VAL A 65 1.75 -3.29 -13.54
CA VAL A 65 1.12 -2.00 -13.18
C VAL A 65 1.08 -1.07 -14.39
N TYR A 66 2.17 -1.06 -15.16
CA TYR A 66 2.26 -0.37 -16.45
C TYR A 66 1.07 -0.67 -17.38
N THR A 67 0.60 -1.91 -17.48
CA THR A 67 -0.49 -2.28 -18.40
C THR A 67 -1.82 -1.66 -18.00
N GLN A 68 -2.10 -1.53 -16.70
CA GLN A 68 -3.31 -0.84 -16.24
C GLN A 68 -3.17 0.67 -16.41
N PHE A 69 -2.00 1.22 -16.10
CA PHE A 69 -1.70 2.62 -16.33
C PHE A 69 -1.85 2.99 -17.83
N SER A 70 -1.27 2.20 -18.74
CA SER A 70 -1.30 2.47 -20.18
C SER A 70 -2.70 2.45 -20.75
N LYS A 71 -3.59 1.57 -20.26
CA LYS A 71 -5.02 1.56 -20.62
C LYS A 71 -5.70 2.88 -20.24
N ILE A 72 -5.47 3.37 -19.02
CA ILE A 72 -6.04 4.64 -18.55
C ILE A 72 -5.44 5.82 -19.31
N ALA A 73 -4.11 5.82 -19.47
CA ALA A 73 -3.38 6.89 -20.14
C ALA A 73 -3.78 7.04 -21.62
N ARG A 74 -3.98 5.93 -22.33
CA ARG A 74 -4.49 5.94 -23.71
C ARG A 74 -5.95 6.39 -23.79
N LYS A 75 -6.75 6.15 -22.75
CA LYS A 75 -8.14 6.58 -22.70
C LYS A 75 -8.29 8.08 -22.42
N TYR A 76 -7.39 8.66 -21.63
CA TYR A 76 -7.44 10.07 -21.23
C TYR A 76 -6.08 10.77 -21.41
N PRO A 77 -5.53 10.84 -22.63
CA PRO A 77 -4.14 11.23 -22.86
C PRO A 77 -3.81 12.65 -22.42
N GLN A 78 -4.73 13.59 -22.62
CA GLN A 78 -4.53 15.01 -22.30
C GLN A 78 -4.92 15.38 -20.86
N LYS A 79 -5.41 14.43 -20.07
CA LYS A 79 -5.76 14.70 -18.67
C LYS A 79 -4.47 14.86 -17.87
N THR A 80 -4.45 15.81 -16.96
CA THR A 80 -3.35 15.99 -16.00
C THR A 80 -3.15 14.71 -15.17
N ALA A 81 -1.91 14.21 -15.16
CA ALA A 81 -1.45 13.10 -14.35
C ALA A 81 -0.68 13.60 -13.13
N PHE A 82 0.28 14.51 -13.34
CA PHE A 82 1.07 15.12 -12.26
C PHE A 82 1.13 16.64 -12.40
N ILE A 83 1.21 17.31 -11.26
CA ILE A 83 1.55 18.73 -11.15
C ILE A 83 2.82 18.76 -10.30
N TYR A 84 3.88 19.37 -10.82
CA TYR A 84 5.17 19.44 -10.16
C TYR A 84 5.76 20.83 -10.41
N GLU A 85 6.01 21.57 -9.32
CA GLU A 85 6.43 22.96 -9.39
C GLU A 85 5.50 23.78 -10.32
N ASN A 86 6.06 24.38 -11.39
CA ASN A 86 5.33 25.16 -12.38
C ASN A 86 4.95 24.35 -13.64
N GLU A 87 5.13 23.03 -13.60
CA GLU A 87 4.85 22.14 -14.72
C GLU A 87 3.62 21.27 -14.49
N THR A 88 2.91 20.99 -15.58
CA THR A 88 1.78 20.06 -15.61
C THR A 88 2.09 18.96 -16.60
N TRP A 89 2.08 17.72 -16.11
CA TRP A 89 2.34 16.53 -16.90
C TRP A 89 1.03 15.83 -17.23
N THR A 90 0.79 15.56 -18.50
CA THR A 90 -0.37 14.79 -18.93
C THR A 90 -0.12 13.28 -18.81
N PHE A 91 -1.19 12.48 -18.85
CA PHE A 91 -1.03 11.03 -18.96
C PHE A 91 -0.22 10.60 -20.20
N SER A 92 -0.29 11.36 -21.29
CA SER A 92 0.51 11.11 -22.49
C SER A 92 2.00 11.29 -22.23
N ASP A 93 2.39 12.33 -21.48
CA ASP A 93 3.79 12.63 -21.18
C ASP A 93 4.41 11.55 -20.31
N VAL A 94 3.69 11.15 -19.26
CA VAL A 94 4.08 10.05 -18.37
C VAL A 94 4.24 8.74 -19.15
N LEU A 95 3.29 8.42 -20.04
CA LEU A 95 3.34 7.21 -20.85
C LEU A 95 4.53 7.23 -21.82
N LYS A 96 4.79 8.36 -22.49
CA LYS A 96 5.92 8.53 -23.42
C LYS A 96 7.25 8.34 -22.69
N LEU A 97 7.44 8.96 -21.53
CA LEU A 97 8.67 8.81 -20.76
C LEU A 97 8.84 7.37 -20.25
N SER A 98 7.77 6.78 -19.71
CA SER A 98 7.76 5.38 -19.27
C SER A 98 8.14 4.42 -20.41
N ASP A 99 7.64 4.65 -21.62
CA ASP A 99 7.96 3.84 -22.80
C ASP A 99 9.43 3.99 -23.23
N LYS A 100 9.98 5.21 -23.18
CA LYS A 100 11.41 5.45 -23.44
C LYS A 100 12.28 4.72 -22.42
N VAL A 101 11.95 4.78 -21.14
CA VAL A 101 12.66 4.07 -20.08
C VAL A 101 12.62 2.56 -20.33
N ALA A 102 11.44 1.99 -20.61
CA ALA A 102 11.32 0.57 -20.88
C ALA A 102 12.17 0.13 -22.08
N ASN A 103 12.19 0.91 -23.17
CA ASN A 103 13.00 0.60 -24.35
C ASN A 103 14.49 0.65 -24.01
N TYR A 104 14.92 1.64 -23.22
CA TYR A 104 16.32 1.75 -22.79
C TYR A 104 16.74 0.53 -21.96
N PHE A 105 15.99 0.19 -20.89
CA PHE A 105 16.33 -0.95 -20.04
C PHE A 105 16.25 -2.29 -20.79
N SER A 106 15.29 -2.45 -21.69
CA SER A 106 15.21 -3.62 -22.57
C SER A 106 16.46 -3.75 -23.46
N ALA A 107 16.92 -2.63 -24.04
CA ALA A 107 18.14 -2.61 -24.86
C ALA A 107 19.42 -2.88 -24.05
N GLN A 108 19.42 -2.64 -22.74
CA GLN A 108 20.51 -3.03 -21.83
C GLN A 108 20.44 -4.50 -21.40
N GLY A 109 19.41 -5.25 -21.83
CA GLY A 109 19.26 -6.68 -21.54
C GLY A 109 18.50 -7.01 -20.26
N TYR A 110 17.86 -6.04 -19.61
CA TYR A 110 17.04 -6.30 -18.43
C TYR A 110 15.77 -7.07 -18.79
N GLN A 111 15.47 -8.09 -17.98
CA GLN A 111 14.37 -9.01 -18.19
C GLN A 111 13.60 -9.31 -16.90
N LYS A 112 12.46 -9.97 -17.05
CA LYS A 112 11.63 -10.38 -15.93
C LYS A 112 12.45 -11.22 -14.93
N GLY A 113 12.39 -10.83 -13.66
CA GLY A 113 13.15 -11.47 -12.58
C GLY A 113 14.37 -10.66 -12.13
N ASP A 114 14.84 -9.73 -12.96
CA ASP A 114 15.90 -8.80 -12.55
C ASP A 114 15.37 -7.77 -11.54
N CYS A 115 16.30 -7.14 -10.82
CA CYS A 115 16.03 -6.10 -9.85
C CYS A 115 16.87 -4.85 -10.16
N VAL A 116 16.23 -3.67 -10.15
CA VAL A 116 16.87 -2.36 -10.31
C VAL A 116 16.57 -1.49 -9.10
N SER A 117 17.61 -0.94 -8.47
CA SER A 117 17.43 0.05 -7.41
C SER A 117 17.22 1.44 -8.00
N LEU A 118 16.13 2.10 -7.60
CA LEU A 118 15.79 3.46 -8.00
C LEU A 118 15.88 4.38 -6.78
N MET A 119 16.84 5.30 -6.81
CA MET A 119 17.05 6.33 -5.78
C MET A 119 16.96 7.69 -6.46
N LEU A 120 15.88 8.42 -6.20
CA LEU A 120 15.59 9.71 -6.81
C LEU A 120 14.71 10.53 -5.86
N GLU A 121 14.75 11.85 -5.99
CA GLU A 121 13.87 12.74 -5.24
C GLU A 121 12.42 12.64 -5.74
N ASN A 122 11.48 13.27 -5.02
CA ASN A 122 10.06 13.25 -5.37
C ASN A 122 9.77 14.15 -6.58
N CYS A 123 10.05 13.65 -7.79
CA CYS A 123 9.78 14.32 -9.06
C CYS A 123 8.93 13.43 -10.00
N PRO A 124 8.35 13.98 -11.09
CA PRO A 124 7.55 13.23 -12.06
C PRO A 124 8.32 12.10 -12.76
N ASP A 125 9.63 12.23 -12.91
CA ASP A 125 10.48 11.18 -13.48
C ASP A 125 10.45 9.89 -12.66
N TYR A 126 10.32 9.99 -11.34
CA TYR A 126 10.31 8.84 -10.43
C TYR A 126 9.24 7.81 -10.82
N PRO A 127 7.93 8.14 -10.86
CA PRO A 127 6.91 7.20 -11.30
C PRO A 127 7.06 6.80 -12.77
N CYS A 128 7.59 7.67 -13.65
CA CYS A 128 7.81 7.32 -15.06
C CYS A 128 8.87 6.22 -15.21
N ILE A 129 9.98 6.34 -14.50
CA ILE A 129 11.06 5.35 -14.51
C ILE A 129 10.55 4.02 -13.94
N TRP A 130 9.88 4.08 -12.79
CA TRP A 130 9.27 2.90 -12.18
C TRP A 130 8.27 2.20 -13.11
N LEU A 131 7.38 2.95 -13.77
CA LEU A 131 6.42 2.40 -14.73
C LEU A 131 7.13 1.75 -15.92
N GLY A 132 8.16 2.41 -16.48
CA GLY A 132 8.95 1.87 -17.58
C GLY A 132 9.65 0.55 -17.23
N ILE A 133 10.30 0.48 -16.07
CA ILE A 133 10.94 -0.74 -15.58
C ILE A 133 9.88 -1.84 -15.34
N SER A 134 8.74 -1.49 -14.75
CA SER A 134 7.65 -2.44 -14.48
C SER A 134 7.05 -3.05 -15.75
N LYS A 135 7.12 -2.35 -16.90
CA LYS A 135 6.67 -2.86 -18.21
C LYS A 135 7.45 -4.11 -18.62
N LEU A 136 8.72 -4.22 -18.24
CA LEU A 136 9.59 -5.36 -18.54
C LEU A 136 9.41 -6.53 -17.56
N GLY A 137 8.61 -6.35 -16.50
CA GLY A 137 8.50 -7.32 -15.41
C GLY A 137 9.72 -7.35 -14.49
N VAL A 138 10.58 -6.33 -14.58
CA VAL A 138 11.74 -6.12 -13.70
C VAL A 138 11.24 -5.53 -12.38
N THR A 139 11.77 -6.01 -11.26
CA THR A 139 11.45 -5.49 -9.93
C THR A 139 12.21 -4.19 -9.69
N THR A 140 11.54 -3.17 -9.16
CA THR A 140 12.21 -1.92 -8.78
C THR A 140 12.29 -1.81 -7.26
N ALA A 141 13.50 -1.73 -6.72
CA ALA A 141 13.75 -1.43 -5.32
C ALA A 141 13.77 0.11 -5.14
N LEU A 142 12.72 0.64 -4.52
CA LEU A 142 12.56 2.08 -4.32
C LEU A 142 13.33 2.52 -3.06
N ILE A 143 14.43 3.26 -3.26
CA ILE A 143 15.32 3.71 -2.18
C ILE A 143 15.05 5.19 -1.89
N ASN A 144 14.80 5.50 -0.62
CA ASN A 144 14.61 6.86 -0.15
C ASN A 144 15.94 7.61 -0.12
N THR A 145 15.98 8.81 -0.70
CA THR A 145 17.18 9.67 -0.79
C THR A 145 17.71 10.13 0.57
N ASN A 146 16.88 10.13 1.61
CA ASN A 146 17.27 10.50 2.97
C ASN A 146 18.01 9.39 3.74
N LEU A 147 18.13 8.18 3.17
CA LEU A 147 18.84 7.08 3.83
C LEU A 147 20.35 7.30 3.77
N VAL A 148 21.02 7.10 4.91
CA VAL A 148 22.46 7.26 5.05
C VAL A 148 23.10 6.06 5.76
N ARG A 149 24.41 5.89 5.54
CA ARG A 149 25.27 4.91 6.25
C ARG A 149 24.71 3.48 6.17
N HIS A 150 24.54 2.84 7.32
CA HIS A 150 24.16 1.44 7.46
C HIS A 150 22.80 1.15 6.78
N SER A 151 21.81 2.02 6.94
CA SER A 151 20.47 1.81 6.35
C SER A 151 20.51 1.79 4.83
N LEU A 152 21.26 2.72 4.22
CA LEU A 152 21.45 2.74 2.76
C LEU A 152 22.23 1.52 2.28
N ALA A 153 23.31 1.17 2.98
CA ALA A 153 24.11 -0.01 2.65
C ALA A 153 23.29 -1.30 2.69
N GLN A 154 22.36 -1.42 3.64
CA GLN A 154 21.46 -2.56 3.73
C GLN A 154 20.46 -2.59 2.56
N CYS A 155 19.86 -1.46 2.18
CA CYS A 155 18.94 -1.41 1.03
C CYS A 155 19.61 -1.80 -0.30
N ILE A 156 20.87 -1.43 -0.52
CA ILE A 156 21.59 -1.74 -1.76
C ILE A 156 22.07 -3.20 -1.81
N ARG A 157 22.34 -3.82 -0.64
CA ARG A 157 22.87 -5.19 -0.56
C ARG A 157 21.82 -6.29 -0.76
N VAL A 158 20.54 -5.99 -0.56
CA VAL A 158 19.47 -6.99 -0.69
C VAL A 158 19.29 -7.33 -2.17
N LYS A 159 19.77 -8.51 -2.57
CA LYS A 159 19.45 -9.17 -3.84
C LYS A 159 18.13 -9.92 -3.71
#